data_AF-A0A933HAJ9-F1
#
_entry.id   AF-A0A933HAJ9-F1
#
_cell.length_a   1.000
_cell.length_b   1.000
_cell.length_c   1.000
_cell.angle_alpha   90.00
_cell.angle_beta   90.00
_cell.angle_gamma   90.00
#
_symmetry.space_group_name_H-M   'P 1'
#
loop_
_entity.id
_entity.type
_entity.pdbx_description
1 polymer ?
#
loop_
_entity_poly.entity_id
_entity_poly.type
_entity_poly.pdbx_seq_one_letter_code
_entity_poly.pdbx_strand_id
1 'polypeptide(L)'
;MVNIEIKNLPGIENIICLDEVESTQDAAREIAVESGMERTLVMAGTQTKGRGRMGRSWESCPGGIYMTLILKPKISCRFLNELSLFSAEMLAETLTEFCGIKTRVKKPNDVYAYHPKRKKYLKIAGALVETAFRQYNIPSGGTERHCPQSVPRALRAAGTSEAAGGSVEYVLVGIGLNVENLLSEGLDSATSLKDILKKPVNREGLLAYFFDKFWQSYSMWELSSESRS
;
A
#
# COMPACT_ATOMS: atom_id res chain seq x y z
N MET A 1 10.50 -8.27 -17.29
CA MET A 1 10.48 -6.83 -17.61
C MET A 1 9.17 -6.25 -17.12
N VAL A 2 9.24 -5.35 -16.15
CA VAL A 2 8.13 -4.45 -15.80
C VAL A 2 7.80 -3.62 -17.03
N ASN A 3 6.80 -4.05 -17.80
CA ASN A 3 6.26 -3.27 -18.93
C ASN A 3 5.36 -2.13 -18.42
N ILE A 4 5.83 -1.36 -17.44
CA ILE A 4 5.16 -0.21 -16.86
C ILE A 4 6.22 0.90 -16.73
N GLU A 5 6.50 1.59 -17.83
CA GLU A 5 7.24 2.87 -17.80
C GLU A 5 6.29 4.00 -17.39
N ILE A 6 5.85 4.01 -16.14
CA ILE A 6 5.06 5.12 -15.62
C ILE A 6 6.00 6.26 -15.24
N LYS A 7 5.82 7.39 -15.90
CA LYS A 7 6.64 8.58 -15.66
C LYS A 7 6.03 9.50 -14.60
N ASN A 8 4.71 9.61 -14.54
CA ASN A 8 4.00 10.50 -13.63
C ASN A 8 2.65 9.90 -13.22
N LEU A 9 2.22 10.13 -11.98
CA LEU A 9 0.89 9.81 -11.46
C LEU A 9 0.38 10.96 -10.58
N PRO A 10 -0.94 11.21 -10.53
CA PRO A 10 -1.50 12.26 -9.67
C PRO A 10 -1.04 12.14 -8.22
N GLY A 11 -0.54 13.24 -7.65
CA GLY A 11 -0.08 13.33 -6.26
C GLY A 11 1.11 12.43 -5.87
N ILE A 12 1.78 11.81 -6.84
CA ILE A 12 3.01 11.04 -6.63
C ILE A 12 4.21 11.88 -7.06
N GLU A 13 5.18 12.02 -6.16
CA GLU A 13 6.39 12.83 -6.38
C GLU A 13 7.55 11.99 -6.94
N ASN A 14 7.67 10.74 -6.50
CA ASN A 14 8.72 9.82 -6.96
C ASN A 14 8.12 8.45 -7.30
N ILE A 15 8.58 7.84 -8.39
CA ILE A 15 8.18 6.50 -8.80
C ILE A 15 9.43 5.66 -8.97
N ILE A 16 9.48 4.54 -8.25
CA ILE A 16 10.60 3.60 -8.28
C ILE A 16 10.05 2.27 -8.80
N CYS A 17 10.47 1.88 -10.00
CA CYS A 17 10.06 0.63 -10.63
C CYS A 17 11.20 -0.39 -10.56
N LEU A 18 10.92 -1.57 -9.99
CA LEU A 18 11.86 -2.68 -9.85
C LEU A 18 11.37 -3.89 -10.65
N ASP A 19 12.25 -4.57 -11.39
CA ASP A 19 11.84 -5.77 -12.13
C ASP A 19 11.36 -6.90 -11.21
N GLU A 20 12.12 -7.15 -10.16
CA GLU A 20 11.88 -8.16 -9.13
C GLU A 20 12.38 -7.64 -7.78
N VAL A 21 11.66 -7.98 -6.71
CA VAL A 21 12.03 -7.64 -5.33
C VAL A 21 11.55 -8.73 -4.38
N GLU A 22 12.06 -8.81 -3.16
CA GLU A 22 11.46 -9.68 -2.15
C GLU A 22 10.05 -9.21 -1.79
N SER A 23 9.90 -7.92 -1.42
CA SER A 23 8.61 -7.27 -1.27
C SER A 23 8.71 -5.76 -1.55
N THR A 24 7.72 -5.18 -2.23
CA THR A 24 7.60 -3.72 -2.38
C THR A 24 7.46 -3.03 -1.03
N GLN A 25 6.90 -3.73 -0.04
CA GLN A 25 6.73 -3.24 1.32
C GLN A 25 8.06 -3.06 2.05
N ASP A 26 9.02 -3.99 1.84
CA ASP A 26 10.35 -3.88 2.44
C ASP A 26 11.19 -2.80 1.74
N ALA A 27 11.20 -2.79 0.42
CA ALA A 27 11.89 -1.76 -0.35
C ALA A 27 11.37 -0.36 0.01
N ALA A 28 10.04 -0.18 0.12
CA ALA A 28 9.45 1.08 0.55
C ALA A 28 9.83 1.45 1.99
N ARG A 29 9.97 0.48 2.89
CA ARG A 29 10.43 0.72 4.27
C ARG A 29 11.87 1.22 4.28
N GLU A 30 12.77 0.58 3.55
CA GLU A 30 14.18 0.97 3.42
C GLU A 30 14.28 2.40 2.87
N ILE A 31 13.59 2.69 1.76
CA ILE A 31 13.55 4.02 1.16
C ILE A 31 13.02 5.06 2.16
N ALA A 32 11.89 4.79 2.83
CA ALA A 32 11.29 5.74 3.78
C ALA A 32 12.26 6.08 4.93
N VAL A 33 12.98 5.08 5.45
CA VAL A 33 13.90 5.23 6.57
C VAL A 33 15.19 5.96 6.16
N GLU A 34 15.76 5.63 5.00
CA GLU A 34 17.05 6.14 4.56
C GLU A 34 16.96 7.52 3.92
N SER A 35 16.08 7.68 2.93
CA SER A 35 15.97 8.93 2.15
C SER A 35 15.02 9.92 2.80
N GLY A 36 14.08 9.41 3.60
CA GLY A 36 13.09 10.23 4.24
C GLY A 36 11.94 10.70 3.35
N MET A 37 11.88 10.20 2.11
CA MET A 37 10.93 10.62 1.09
C MET A 37 9.47 10.31 1.49
N GLU A 38 8.55 11.17 1.07
CA GLU A 38 7.11 10.94 1.10
C GLU A 38 6.53 10.97 -0.32
N ARG A 39 5.24 10.63 -0.47
CA ARG A 39 4.53 10.58 -1.78
C ARG A 39 5.31 9.81 -2.84
N THR A 40 5.96 8.74 -2.39
CA THR A 40 6.85 7.92 -3.22
C THR A 40 6.21 6.58 -3.43
N LEU A 41 6.07 6.18 -4.69
CA LEU A 41 5.48 4.91 -5.09
C LEU A 41 6.58 3.92 -5.47
N VAL A 42 6.69 2.84 -4.73
CA VAL A 42 7.55 1.70 -5.09
C VAL A 42 6.69 0.66 -5.78
N MET A 43 7.07 0.27 -7.00
CA MET A 43 6.38 -0.73 -7.80
C MET A 43 7.33 -1.87 -8.16
N ALA A 44 6.81 -3.09 -8.26
CA ALA A 44 7.57 -4.22 -8.76
C ALA A 44 6.81 -5.04 -9.80
N GLY A 45 7.54 -5.63 -10.75
CA GLY A 45 6.97 -6.55 -11.74
C GLY A 45 6.61 -7.89 -11.16
N THR A 46 7.41 -8.31 -10.17
CA THR A 46 7.23 -9.53 -9.40
C THR A 46 7.70 -9.35 -7.97
N GLN A 47 7.18 -10.16 -7.06
CA GLN A 47 7.70 -10.28 -5.69
C GLN A 47 7.98 -11.75 -5.36
N THR A 48 9.17 -12.05 -4.83
CA THR A 48 9.53 -13.42 -4.41
C THR A 48 9.03 -13.77 -3.00
N LYS A 49 8.78 -12.76 -2.17
CA LYS A 49 8.25 -12.88 -0.80
C LYS A 49 7.11 -11.89 -0.54
N GLY A 50 6.22 -11.72 -1.53
CA GLY A 50 5.04 -10.86 -1.40
C GLY A 50 4.22 -11.21 -0.15
N ARG A 51 3.77 -10.18 0.59
CA ARG A 51 3.08 -10.34 1.88
C ARG A 51 1.67 -9.79 1.86
N GLY A 52 0.81 -10.45 2.62
CA GLY A 52 -0.48 -9.96 3.07
C GLY A 52 -0.52 -9.87 4.60
N ARG A 53 -1.71 -9.56 5.13
CA ARG A 53 -1.92 -9.46 6.59
C ARG A 53 -1.61 -10.78 7.30
N MET A 54 -1.21 -10.66 8.57
CA MET A 54 -0.96 -11.79 9.47
C MET A 54 0.08 -12.78 8.91
N GLY A 55 1.09 -12.29 8.19
CA GLY A 55 2.17 -13.11 7.64
C GLY A 55 1.77 -14.02 6.48
N ARG A 56 0.56 -13.87 5.92
CA ARG A 56 0.14 -14.66 4.75
C ARG A 56 0.91 -14.23 3.52
N SER A 57 1.24 -15.18 2.65
CA SER A 57 1.88 -14.88 1.36
C SER A 57 0.91 -14.23 0.38
N TRP A 58 1.42 -13.35 -0.48
CA TRP A 58 0.72 -12.78 -1.62
C TRP A 58 1.44 -13.16 -2.92
N GLU A 59 0.79 -13.97 -3.76
CA GLU A 59 1.34 -14.39 -5.05
C GLU A 59 1.52 -13.18 -5.99
N SER A 60 2.74 -12.97 -6.46
CA SER A 60 3.12 -11.78 -7.22
C SER A 60 3.81 -12.13 -8.54
N CYS A 61 3.16 -12.96 -9.34
CA CYS A 61 3.64 -13.36 -10.67
C CYS A 61 3.58 -12.19 -11.69
N PRO A 62 4.36 -12.22 -12.78
CA PRO A 62 4.34 -11.15 -13.77
C PRO A 62 2.93 -10.87 -14.31
N GLY A 63 2.58 -9.58 -14.41
CA GLY A 63 1.30 -9.13 -14.99
C GLY A 63 0.30 -8.57 -13.98
N GLY A 64 0.58 -8.63 -12.68
CA GLY A 64 -0.19 -7.91 -11.66
C GLY A 64 0.23 -6.44 -11.52
N ILE A 65 -0.36 -5.78 -10.53
CA ILE A 65 0.12 -4.50 -9.98
C ILE A 65 0.49 -4.76 -8.52
N TYR A 66 1.77 -4.58 -8.20
CA TYR A 66 2.33 -4.73 -6.87
C TYR A 66 3.03 -3.43 -6.52
N MET A 67 2.48 -2.70 -5.56
CA MET A 67 2.97 -1.38 -5.23
C MET A 67 2.85 -1.06 -3.75
N THR A 68 3.73 -0.20 -3.25
CA THR A 68 3.66 0.36 -1.91
C THR A 68 3.86 1.87 -1.97
N LEU A 69 2.88 2.63 -1.48
CA LEU A 69 2.94 4.08 -1.35
C LEU A 69 3.50 4.48 0.02
N ILE A 70 4.51 5.34 0.03
CA ILE A 70 5.09 5.92 1.24
C ILE A 70 4.37 7.24 1.55
N LEU A 71 3.78 7.33 2.73
CA LEU A 71 3.09 8.50 3.26
C LEU A 71 3.72 8.95 4.58
N LYS A 72 3.56 10.23 4.92
CA LYS A 72 4.01 10.80 6.20
C LYS A 72 2.86 11.48 6.99
N PRO A 73 1.77 10.76 7.29
CA PRO A 73 0.57 11.38 7.84
C PRO A 73 0.67 11.74 9.30
N LYS A 74 -0.04 12.80 9.71
CA LYS A 74 -0.18 13.20 11.12
C LYS A 74 -1.31 12.46 11.83
N ILE A 75 -1.27 11.13 11.80
CA ILE A 75 -2.31 10.28 12.40
C ILE A 75 -1.75 9.37 13.49
N SER A 76 -2.61 9.02 14.45
CA SER A 76 -2.34 7.96 15.42
C SER A 76 -2.37 6.56 14.77
N CYS A 77 -1.55 5.63 15.28
CA CYS A 77 -1.50 4.23 14.86
C CYS A 77 -2.88 3.53 14.86
N ARG A 78 -3.83 3.99 15.67
CA ARG A 78 -5.18 3.38 15.72
C ARG A 78 -5.94 3.50 14.39
N PHE A 79 -5.58 4.47 13.54
CA PHE A 79 -6.22 4.72 12.24
C PHE A 79 -5.66 3.89 11.09
N LEU A 80 -4.64 3.06 11.32
CA LEU A 80 -4.02 2.26 10.25
C LEU A 80 -4.99 1.24 9.63
N ASN A 81 -5.88 0.65 10.43
CA ASN A 81 -6.93 -0.23 9.90
C ASN A 81 -7.98 0.55 9.10
N GLU A 82 -8.31 1.79 9.49
CA GLU A 82 -9.19 2.67 8.72
C GLU A 82 -8.54 3.03 7.37
N LEU A 83 -7.24 3.33 7.35
CA LEU A 83 -6.50 3.61 6.11
C LEU A 83 -6.44 2.39 5.18
N SER A 84 -6.25 1.20 5.76
CA SER A 84 -6.27 -0.05 4.99
C SER A 84 -7.64 -0.30 4.35
N LEU A 85 -8.72 0.02 5.06
CA LEU A 85 -10.08 -0.08 4.53
C LEU A 85 -10.33 0.98 3.45
N PHE A 86 -9.99 2.23 3.74
CA PHE A 86 -10.06 3.35 2.79
C PHE A 86 -9.36 3.02 1.48
N SER A 87 -8.14 2.48 1.54
CA SER A 87 -7.37 2.11 0.34
C SER A 87 -8.08 1.02 -0.48
N ALA A 88 -8.71 0.04 0.17
CA ALA A 88 -9.50 -0.98 -0.49
C ALA A 88 -10.80 -0.42 -1.10
N GLU A 89 -11.45 0.54 -0.43
CA GLU A 89 -12.65 1.23 -0.93
C GLU A 89 -12.33 2.06 -2.17
N MET A 90 -11.27 2.89 -2.14
CA MET A 90 -10.82 3.67 -3.30
C MET A 90 -10.45 2.77 -4.49
N LEU A 91 -9.81 1.63 -4.23
CA LEU A 91 -9.50 0.66 -5.28
C LEU A 91 -10.77 0.01 -5.83
N ALA A 92 -11.71 -0.40 -4.98
CA ALA A 92 -12.97 -1.00 -5.42
C ALA A 92 -13.79 -0.04 -6.30
N GLU A 93 -13.93 1.22 -5.87
CA GLU A 93 -14.59 2.26 -6.66
C GLU A 93 -13.88 2.48 -8.00
N THR A 94 -12.55 2.59 -7.98
CA THR A 94 -11.75 2.73 -9.20
C THR A 94 -12.00 1.58 -10.17
N LEU A 95 -11.98 0.34 -9.69
CA LEU A 95 -12.27 -0.83 -10.53
C LEU A 95 -13.71 -0.81 -11.07
N THR A 96 -14.67 -0.31 -10.29
CA THR A 96 -16.06 -0.18 -10.75
C THR A 96 -16.20 0.86 -11.85
N GLU A 97 -15.66 2.05 -11.64
CA GLU A 97 -15.82 3.20 -12.54
C GLU A 97 -14.93 3.08 -13.78
N PHE A 98 -13.66 2.71 -13.61
CA PHE A 98 -12.70 2.64 -14.70
C PHE A 98 -12.82 1.35 -15.52
N CYS A 99 -13.02 0.20 -14.86
CA CYS A 99 -13.11 -1.09 -15.57
C CYS A 99 -14.55 -1.52 -15.87
N GLY A 100 -15.56 -0.89 -15.28
CA GLY A 100 -16.97 -1.25 -15.49
C GLY A 100 -17.36 -2.59 -14.86
N ILE A 101 -16.64 -3.04 -13.81
CA ILE A 101 -16.91 -4.32 -13.13
C ILE A 101 -17.61 -4.11 -11.79
N LYS A 102 -18.38 -5.10 -11.33
CA LYS A 102 -19.01 -5.02 -10.00
C LYS A 102 -18.00 -5.43 -8.93
N THR A 103 -17.70 -4.54 -7.98
CA THR A 103 -16.81 -4.86 -6.85
C THR A 103 -17.50 -4.74 -5.49
N ARG A 104 -16.88 -5.34 -4.48
CA ARG A 104 -17.23 -5.24 -3.06
C ARG A 104 -15.97 -5.23 -2.23
N VAL A 105 -16.00 -4.50 -1.12
CA VAL A 105 -14.93 -4.56 -0.11
C VAL A 105 -15.34 -5.56 0.97
N LYS A 106 -14.50 -6.56 1.19
CA LYS A 106 -14.57 -7.42 2.38
C LYS A 106 -13.60 -6.84 3.40
N LYS A 107 -14.16 -6.25 4.45
CA LYS A 107 -13.37 -5.67 5.55
C LYS A 107 -12.40 -6.72 6.14
N PRO A 108 -11.19 -6.31 6.54
CA PRO A 108 -10.74 -4.92 6.64
C PRO A 108 -10.06 -4.36 5.38
N ASN A 109 -9.74 -5.17 4.37
CA ASN A 109 -8.73 -4.76 3.38
C ASN A 109 -8.80 -5.49 2.02
N ASP A 110 -9.77 -6.38 1.82
CA ASP A 110 -9.81 -7.21 0.61
C ASP A 110 -10.84 -6.68 -0.38
N VAL A 111 -10.46 -6.58 -1.65
CA VAL A 111 -11.37 -6.24 -2.74
C VAL A 111 -11.78 -7.49 -3.48
N TYR A 112 -13.09 -7.65 -3.68
CA TYR A 112 -13.70 -8.73 -4.41
C TYR A 112 -14.40 -8.20 -5.65
N ALA A 113 -14.31 -8.93 -6.76
CA ALA A 113 -15.01 -8.63 -8.00
C ALA A 113 -15.99 -9.75 -8.36
N TYR A 114 -17.15 -9.38 -8.90
CA TYR A 114 -18.12 -10.35 -9.41
C TYR A 114 -17.59 -11.01 -10.68
N HIS A 115 -17.44 -12.33 -10.65
CA HIS A 115 -16.99 -13.08 -11.81
C HIS A 115 -18.21 -13.52 -12.67
N PRO A 116 -18.36 -13.04 -13.93
CA PRO A 116 -19.56 -13.29 -14.72
C PRO A 116 -19.84 -14.76 -15.07
N LYS A 117 -18.80 -15.55 -15.36
CA LYS A 117 -18.93 -17.00 -15.64
C LYS A 117 -19.19 -17.83 -14.38
N ARG A 118 -18.39 -17.61 -13.32
CA ARG A 118 -18.49 -18.35 -12.05
C ARG A 118 -19.66 -17.92 -11.15
N LYS A 119 -20.34 -16.82 -11.49
CA LYS A 119 -21.51 -16.26 -10.78
C LYS A 119 -21.29 -15.99 -9.28
N LYS A 120 -20.05 -15.71 -8.87
CA LYS A 120 -19.69 -15.42 -7.47
C LYS A 120 -18.69 -14.27 -7.38
N TYR A 121 -18.59 -13.66 -6.22
CA TYR A 121 -17.54 -12.69 -5.90
C TYR A 121 -16.24 -13.42 -5.56
N LEU A 122 -15.14 -13.00 -6.18
CA LEU A 122 -13.80 -13.57 -6.00
C LEU A 122 -12.81 -12.46 -5.68
N LYS A 123 -11.80 -12.77 -4.86
CA LYS A 123 -10.79 -11.81 -4.45
C LYS A 123 -9.96 -11.38 -5.66
N ILE A 124 -9.82 -10.08 -5.85
CA ILE A 124 -9.04 -9.49 -6.95
C ILE A 124 -7.89 -8.63 -6.43
N ALA A 125 -8.01 -8.08 -5.22
CA ALA A 125 -6.96 -7.27 -4.63
C ALA A 125 -6.94 -7.37 -3.09
N GLY A 126 -5.86 -6.88 -2.50
CA GLY A 126 -5.74 -6.65 -1.06
C GLY A 126 -4.86 -5.44 -0.78
N ALA A 127 -5.20 -4.71 0.29
CA ALA A 127 -4.36 -3.66 0.84
C ALA A 127 -3.63 -4.15 2.11
N LEU A 128 -2.41 -3.70 2.32
CA LEU A 128 -1.61 -3.94 3.52
C LEU A 128 -1.04 -2.60 3.99
N VAL A 129 -1.34 -2.21 5.23
CA VAL A 129 -0.81 -0.98 5.82
C VAL A 129 0.13 -1.35 6.95
N GLU A 130 1.35 -0.83 6.89
CA GLU A 130 2.37 -0.97 7.93
C GLU A 130 2.97 0.40 8.26
N THR A 131 3.73 0.48 9.34
CA THR A 131 4.45 1.67 9.75
C THR A 131 5.95 1.50 9.54
N ALA A 132 6.65 2.62 9.41
CA ALA A 132 8.10 2.68 9.44
C ALA A 132 8.54 3.90 10.28
N PHE A 133 9.70 3.76 10.94
CA PHE A 133 10.29 4.78 11.79
C PHE A 133 11.77 4.86 11.47
N ARG A 134 12.33 6.06 11.42
CA ARG A 134 13.79 6.18 11.36
C ARG A 134 14.39 5.68 12.65
N GLN A 135 15.35 4.77 12.53
CA GLN A 135 16.23 4.48 13.67
C GLN A 135 17.13 5.70 13.88
N TYR A 136 16.91 6.41 14.98
CA TYR A 136 17.88 7.35 15.48
C TYR A 136 18.90 6.56 16.28
N ASN A 137 20.18 6.58 15.86
CA ASN A 137 21.27 6.10 16.69
C ASN A 137 21.35 6.98 17.94
N ILE A 138 20.66 6.59 19.01
CA ILE A 138 20.86 7.17 20.33
C ILE A 138 22.14 6.51 20.88
N PRO A 139 23.25 7.23 21.06
CA PRO A 139 24.46 6.64 21.63
C PRO A 139 24.14 6.04 23.00
N SER A 140 24.36 4.73 23.14
CA SER A 140 24.18 4.00 24.39
C SER A 140 25.12 4.57 25.45
N GLY A 141 24.63 5.49 26.28
CA GLY A 141 25.41 6.10 27.37
C GLY A 141 25.32 7.63 27.50
N GLY A 142 24.61 8.32 26.60
CA GLY A 142 24.40 9.77 26.74
C GLY A 142 23.27 10.10 27.73
N THR A 143 23.57 10.83 28.81
CA THR A 143 22.52 11.51 29.60
C THR A 143 21.64 12.34 28.66
N GLU A 144 20.32 12.44 28.93
CA GLU A 144 19.28 13.06 28.09
C GLU A 144 19.67 14.42 27.44
N ARG A 145 20.65 15.11 28.02
CA ARG A 145 21.22 16.39 27.57
C ARG A 145 21.89 16.36 26.19
N HIS A 146 22.24 15.20 25.62
CA HIS A 146 22.88 15.10 24.29
C HIS A 146 21.99 14.53 23.18
N CYS A 147 20.71 14.24 23.45
CA CYS A 147 19.78 13.83 22.39
C CYS A 147 19.44 15.04 21.49
N PRO A 148 19.68 14.97 20.15
CA PRO A 148 19.40 16.08 19.25
C PRO A 148 17.97 16.58 19.41
N GLN A 149 17.77 17.90 19.46
CA GLN A 149 16.43 18.49 19.64
C GLN A 149 15.42 18.06 18.56
N SER A 150 15.92 17.60 17.40
CA SER A 150 15.14 17.07 16.28
C SER A 150 14.46 15.72 16.53
N VAL A 151 14.90 14.92 17.52
CA VAL A 151 14.25 13.63 17.83
C VAL A 151 12.97 13.91 18.63
N PRO A 152 11.77 13.50 18.17
CA PRO A 152 10.53 13.71 18.91
C PRO A 152 10.60 13.08 20.30
N ARG A 153 10.10 13.79 21.31
CA ARG A 153 10.21 13.38 22.72
C ARG A 153 9.67 11.97 22.99
N ALA A 154 8.65 11.53 22.26
CA ALA A 154 8.07 10.18 22.36
C ALA A 154 9.05 9.06 21.96
N LEU A 155 9.90 9.29 20.96
CA LEU A 155 10.92 8.34 20.50
C LEU A 155 12.15 8.29 21.43
N ARG A 156 12.37 9.34 22.25
CA ARG A 156 13.48 9.39 23.22
C ARG A 156 13.28 8.45 24.41
N ALA A 157 12.02 8.19 24.78
CA ALA A 157 11.67 7.34 25.93
C ALA A 157 11.51 5.86 25.55
N ALA A 158 11.32 5.55 24.27
CA ALA A 158 11.06 4.20 23.79
C ALA A 158 12.36 3.53 23.30
N GLY A 159 13.16 3.03 24.26
CA GLY A 159 14.07 1.94 23.95
C GLY A 159 13.23 0.72 23.56
N THR A 160 13.22 0.38 22.26
CA THR A 160 12.69 -0.88 21.72
C THR A 160 11.34 -1.35 22.31
N SER A 161 10.25 -0.63 22.06
CA SER A 161 8.91 -1.25 22.00
C SER A 161 7.93 -0.32 21.28
N GLU A 162 6.99 -0.93 20.57
CA GLU A 162 5.94 -0.31 19.79
C GLU A 162 5.32 0.90 20.51
N ALA A 163 5.31 2.04 19.83
CA ALA A 163 4.80 3.29 20.36
C ALA A 163 3.30 3.19 20.71
N ALA A 164 3.01 2.87 21.97
CA ALA A 164 1.71 3.08 22.57
C ALA A 164 1.42 4.60 22.62
N GLY A 165 0.67 5.09 21.64
CA GLY A 165 0.16 6.46 21.60
C GLY A 165 1.01 7.49 20.83
N GLY A 166 2.05 7.07 20.10
CA GLY A 166 2.85 7.97 19.27
C GLY A 166 2.24 8.24 17.89
N SER A 167 2.49 9.44 17.35
CA SER A 167 2.31 9.74 15.93
C SER A 167 3.18 8.83 15.07
N VAL A 168 2.62 8.26 13.99
CA VAL A 168 3.41 7.46 13.05
C VAL A 168 4.35 8.39 12.27
N GLU A 169 5.61 8.00 12.06
CA GLU A 169 6.51 8.77 11.21
C GLU A 169 6.21 8.51 9.73
N TYR A 170 6.26 7.25 9.29
CA TYR A 170 5.92 6.84 7.93
C TYR A 170 4.84 5.76 7.93
N VAL A 171 3.92 5.86 6.97
CA VAL A 171 2.91 4.84 6.69
C VAL A 171 3.14 4.28 5.31
N LEU A 172 3.17 2.96 5.21
CA LEU A 172 3.42 2.22 3.98
C LEU A 172 2.12 1.54 3.53
N VAL A 173 1.50 2.04 2.47
CA VAL A 173 0.25 1.51 1.91
C VAL A 173 0.56 0.60 0.74
N GLY A 174 0.68 -0.69 1.01
CA GLY A 174 0.85 -1.75 0.03
C GLY A 174 -0.47 -2.15 -0.63
N ILE A 175 -0.48 -2.27 -1.96
CA ILE A 175 -1.61 -2.78 -2.76
C ILE A 175 -1.10 -3.87 -3.69
N GLY A 176 -1.73 -5.04 -3.59
CA GLY A 176 -1.62 -6.11 -4.58
C GLY A 176 -2.91 -6.24 -5.36
N LEU A 177 -2.85 -6.11 -6.68
CA LEU A 177 -4.00 -6.24 -7.58
C LEU A 177 -3.70 -7.26 -8.70
N ASN A 178 -4.59 -8.23 -8.84
CA ASN A 178 -4.53 -9.21 -9.92
C ASN A 178 -5.08 -8.61 -11.21
N VAL A 179 -4.21 -8.38 -12.19
CA VAL A 179 -4.59 -7.77 -13.48
C VAL A 179 -4.51 -8.82 -14.59
N GLU A 180 -3.31 -9.15 -15.05
CA GLU A 180 -3.05 -10.12 -16.12
C GLU A 180 -2.18 -11.29 -15.69
N ASN A 181 -1.73 -11.28 -14.43
CA ASN A 181 -0.94 -12.36 -13.86
C ASN A 181 -1.68 -13.70 -13.90
N LEU A 182 -0.89 -14.75 -14.08
CA LEU A 182 -1.35 -16.11 -13.85
C LEU A 182 -1.57 -16.27 -12.34
N LEU A 183 -2.66 -16.93 -11.99
CA LEU A 183 -2.97 -17.34 -10.62
C LEU A 183 -2.68 -18.84 -10.53
N SER A 184 -2.04 -19.27 -9.44
CA SER A 184 -1.75 -20.70 -9.23
C SER A 184 -3.02 -21.56 -9.31
N GLU A 185 -2.87 -22.80 -9.80
CA GLU A 185 -3.97 -23.76 -9.79
C GLU A 185 -4.48 -23.99 -8.35
N GLY A 186 -5.81 -24.11 -8.19
CA GLY A 186 -6.45 -24.30 -6.87
C GLY A 186 -6.79 -23.01 -6.11
N LEU A 187 -6.43 -21.82 -6.61
CA LEU A 187 -6.86 -20.53 -6.05
C LEU A 187 -8.32 -20.19 -6.42
N ASP A 188 -9.25 -21.05 -6.01
CA ASP A 188 -10.67 -20.97 -6.34
C ASP A 188 -11.41 -19.75 -5.79
N SER A 189 -10.77 -19.04 -4.88
CA SER A 189 -11.27 -17.84 -4.23
C SER A 189 -10.74 -16.53 -4.85
N ALA A 190 -9.87 -16.61 -5.86
CA ALA A 190 -9.27 -15.44 -6.52
C ALA A 190 -9.69 -15.32 -8.01
N THR A 191 -9.51 -14.12 -8.56
CA THR A 191 -9.73 -13.76 -9.96
C THR A 191 -8.76 -12.65 -10.37
N SER A 192 -8.67 -12.35 -11.67
CA SER A 192 -7.94 -11.21 -12.21
C SER A 192 -8.83 -10.36 -13.13
N LEU A 193 -8.40 -9.14 -13.44
CA LEU A 193 -9.12 -8.29 -14.40
C LEU A 193 -9.18 -8.91 -15.79
N LYS A 194 -8.09 -9.53 -16.25
CA LYS A 194 -8.04 -10.26 -17.53
C LYS A 194 -9.05 -11.40 -17.57
N ASP A 195 -9.21 -12.12 -16.45
CA ASP A 195 -10.18 -13.21 -16.38
C ASP A 195 -11.63 -12.70 -16.45
N ILE A 196 -11.93 -11.54 -15.86
CA ILE A 196 -13.27 -10.95 -15.91
C ILE A 196 -13.55 -10.28 -17.26
N LEU A 197 -12.64 -9.43 -17.74
CA LEU A 197 -12.83 -8.55 -18.89
C LEU A 197 -12.54 -9.21 -20.23
N LYS A 198 -11.73 -10.29 -20.24
CA LYS A 198 -11.30 -11.01 -21.46
C LYS A 198 -10.59 -10.13 -22.50
N LYS A 199 -10.01 -9.01 -22.07
CA LYS A 199 -9.21 -8.08 -22.87
C LYS A 199 -8.03 -7.52 -22.04
N PRO A 200 -6.98 -6.99 -22.70
CA PRO A 200 -5.90 -6.30 -22.00
C PRO A 200 -6.41 -5.10 -21.19
N VAL A 201 -5.71 -4.76 -20.11
CA VAL A 201 -6.06 -3.64 -19.23
C VAL A 201 -5.03 -2.53 -19.34
N ASN A 202 -5.48 -1.29 -19.53
CA ASN A 202 -4.61 -0.11 -19.44
C ASN A 202 -4.23 0.12 -17.96
N ARG A 203 -3.10 -0.46 -17.54
CA ARG A 203 -2.60 -0.38 -16.15
C ARG A 203 -2.20 1.03 -15.74
N GLU A 204 -1.59 1.79 -16.66
CA GLU A 204 -1.20 3.18 -16.41
C GLU A 204 -2.43 4.06 -16.19
N GLY A 205 -3.42 3.98 -17.09
CA GLY A 205 -4.68 4.71 -16.94
C GLY A 205 -5.44 4.32 -15.67
N LEU A 206 -5.43 3.03 -15.31
CA LEU A 206 -6.03 2.54 -14.07
C LEU A 206 -5.35 3.13 -12.83
N LEU A 207 -4.02 3.17 -12.81
CA LEU A 207 -3.25 3.75 -11.71
C LEU A 207 -3.44 5.26 -11.62
N ALA A 208 -3.43 5.97 -12.76
CA ALA A 208 -3.69 7.41 -12.79
C ALA A 208 -5.08 7.73 -12.22
N TYR A 209 -6.11 6.96 -12.62
CA TYR A 209 -7.46 7.12 -12.08
C TYR A 209 -7.53 6.80 -10.58
N PHE A 210 -6.88 5.72 -10.15
CA PHE A 210 -6.82 5.33 -8.74
C PHE A 210 -6.22 6.45 -7.89
N PHE A 211 -5.05 6.99 -8.29
CA PHE A 211 -4.39 8.02 -7.51
C PHE A 211 -5.14 9.35 -7.52
N ASP A 212 -5.73 9.75 -8.65
CA ASP A 212 -6.59 10.93 -8.68
C ASP A 212 -7.73 10.83 -7.63
N LYS A 213 -8.47 9.71 -7.65
CA LYS A 213 -9.53 9.45 -6.67
C LYS A 213 -9.00 9.35 -5.24
N PHE A 214 -7.88 8.62 -5.05
CA PHE A 214 -7.26 8.44 -3.74
C PHE A 214 -6.95 9.80 -3.11
N TRP A 215 -6.29 10.71 -3.84
CA TRP A 215 -5.89 12.01 -3.29
C TRP A 215 -7.06 12.98 -3.07
N GLN A 216 -8.10 12.92 -3.93
CA GLN A 216 -9.33 13.69 -3.73
C GLN A 216 -10.00 13.37 -2.38
N SER A 217 -9.92 12.12 -1.93
CA SER A 217 -10.57 11.67 -0.69
C SER A 217 -9.61 11.58 0.51
N TYR A 218 -8.33 11.33 0.27
CA TYR A 218 -7.31 11.11 1.31
C TYR A 218 -7.13 12.35 2.20
N SER A 219 -7.10 13.55 1.62
CA SER A 219 -6.91 14.79 2.38
C SER A 219 -8.02 15.00 3.43
N MET A 220 -9.27 14.69 3.07
CA MET A 220 -10.40 14.76 4.00
C MET A 220 -10.32 13.66 5.07
N TRP A 221 -9.97 12.45 4.67
CA TRP A 221 -9.79 11.33 5.58
C TRP A 221 -8.68 11.59 6.61
N GLU A 222 -7.55 12.17 6.17
CA GLU A 222 -6.41 12.50 7.02
C GLU A 222 -6.79 13.57 8.05
N LEU A 223 -7.36 14.70 7.62
CA LEU A 223 -7.80 15.77 8.53
C LEU A 223 -8.83 15.28 9.56
N SER A 224 -9.76 14.42 9.13
CA SER A 224 -10.74 13.81 10.03
C SER A 224 -10.09 12.85 11.03
N SER A 225 -9.01 12.17 10.65
CA SER A 225 -8.30 11.23 11.52
C SER A 225 -7.34 11.95 12.48
N GLU A 226 -6.68 13.01 12.02
CA GLU A 226 -5.86 13.91 12.84
C GLU A 226 -6.71 14.58 13.93
N SER A 227 -7.86 15.17 13.58
CA SER A 227 -8.74 15.84 14.56
C SER A 227 -9.31 14.92 15.63
N ARG A 228 -9.39 13.61 15.35
CA ARG A 228 -9.82 12.60 16.31
C ARG A 228 -8.68 12.09 17.16
N SER A 229 -7.44 12.08 16.65
CA SER A 229 -6.23 11.47 17.27
C SER A 229 -5.90 12.06 18.63
#